data_AF-A0A7X7XPU1-F1
#
_entry.id   AF-A0A7X7XPU1-F1
#
_cell.length_a   1.000
_cell.length_b   1.000
_cell.length_c   1.000
_cell.angle_alpha   90.00
_cell.angle_beta   90.00
_cell.angle_gamma   90.00
#
_symmetry.space_group_name_H-M   'P 1'
#
loop_
_entity.id
_entity.type
_entity.pdbx_description
1 polymer ?
#
loop_
_entity_poly.entity_id
_entity_poly.type
_entity_poly.pdbx_seq_one_letter_code
_entity_poly.pdbx_strand_id
1 'polypeptide(L)'
;MTTPGEPGAIELGGGGTSTEGSEPATCASSGITMPCQDPELGWWSNVRNCYVQLSDPQPPSSAAIWGGRTDGAIYDCAQPRSGTFGGVLYTFWDAGVVVGLRS
;
A
#
# COMPACT_ATOMS: atom_id res chain seq x y z
N MET A 1 32.54 -6.45 51.01
CA MET A 1 32.35 -6.34 49.54
C MET A 1 30.89 -5.99 49.31
N THR A 2 30.58 -4.70 49.20
CA THR A 2 29.40 -4.12 48.52
C THR A 2 29.45 -4.58 47.03
N THR A 3 28.41 -4.65 46.19
CA THR A 3 27.19 -3.85 46.01
C THR A 3 26.26 -4.62 45.00
N PRO A 4 25.18 -4.06 44.39
CA PRO A 4 23.79 -4.52 44.61
C PRO A 4 23.01 -4.78 43.30
N GLY A 5 21.69 -4.99 43.42
CA GLY A 5 20.71 -4.39 42.50
C GLY A 5 20.49 -5.08 41.16
N GLU A 6 19.42 -5.85 41.09
CA GLU A 6 18.76 -6.32 39.89
C GLU A 6 18.24 -5.15 39.04
N PRO A 7 18.47 -5.16 37.72
CA PRO A 7 17.62 -4.45 36.78
C PRO A 7 16.98 -5.42 35.78
N GLY A 8 15.66 -5.55 35.93
CA GLY A 8 14.65 -5.78 34.90
C GLY A 8 15.05 -6.58 33.66
N ALA A 9 14.41 -7.74 33.50
CA ALA A 9 14.17 -8.35 32.21
C ALA A 9 13.60 -7.29 31.25
N ILE A 10 14.43 -6.80 30.35
CA ILE A 10 13.94 -6.25 29.10
C ILE A 10 13.50 -7.44 28.26
N GLU A 11 12.23 -7.80 28.39
CA GLU A 11 11.48 -8.49 27.36
C GLU A 11 11.52 -7.58 26.11
N LEU A 12 12.61 -7.64 25.34
CA LEU A 12 12.61 -7.16 23.96
C LEU A 12 11.78 -8.17 23.16
N GLY A 13 10.47 -8.08 23.36
CA GLY A 13 9.47 -8.75 22.57
C GLY A 13 9.51 -8.25 21.13
N GLY A 14 9.20 -9.18 20.22
CA GLY A 14 8.91 -8.94 18.82
C GLY A 14 10.17 -9.05 17.95
N GLY A 15 10.55 -10.22 17.47
CA GLY A 15 9.79 -10.97 16.46
C GLY A 15 10.06 -10.31 15.11
N GLY A 16 11.00 -10.82 14.32
CA GLY A 16 10.63 -11.84 13.35
C GLY A 16 10.51 -11.20 11.97
N THR A 17 11.44 -11.56 11.10
CA THR A 17 11.35 -11.64 9.63
C THR A 17 10.04 -11.16 8.96
N SER A 18 10.16 -10.17 8.09
CA SER A 18 9.40 -9.95 6.84
C SER A 18 7.97 -10.50 6.75
N THR A 19 6.93 -9.66 6.80
CA THR A 19 5.67 -9.96 6.10
C THR A 19 4.82 -8.72 5.86
N GLU A 20 4.34 -8.59 4.62
CA GLU A 20 3.12 -7.86 4.29
C GLU A 20 2.00 -8.20 5.29
N GLY A 21 1.36 -7.18 5.90
CA GLY A 21 0.24 -7.46 6.81
C GLY A 21 -0.14 -6.33 7.77
N SER A 22 -0.99 -5.43 7.31
CA SER A 22 -2.22 -5.00 8.00
C SER A 22 -2.17 -4.72 9.51
N GLU A 23 -1.54 -3.62 9.91
CA GLU A 23 -2.21 -2.71 10.85
C GLU A 23 -3.12 -1.79 10.01
N PRO A 24 -4.24 -1.23 10.51
CA PRO A 24 -4.92 -0.15 9.81
C PRO A 24 -3.97 1.05 9.85
N ALA A 25 -2.98 1.05 8.96
CA ALA A 25 -2.07 2.13 8.74
C ALA A 25 -2.97 3.29 8.39
N THR A 26 -3.13 4.20 9.36
CA THR A 26 -3.85 5.45 9.16
C THR A 26 -3.34 5.99 7.84
N CYS A 27 -4.24 6.13 6.86
CA CYS A 27 -3.83 6.47 5.51
C CYS A 27 -3.13 7.81 5.60
N ALA A 28 -1.81 7.78 5.45
CA ALA A 28 -0.97 8.90 5.80
C ALA A 28 0.24 8.94 4.89
N SER A 29 0.53 10.13 4.41
CA SER A 29 1.73 10.42 3.64
C SER A 29 2.64 11.29 4.48
N SER A 30 3.80 10.77 4.88
CA SER A 30 4.84 11.58 5.56
C SER A 30 4.33 12.40 6.77
N GLY A 31 3.41 11.83 7.56
CA GLY A 31 2.79 12.49 8.71
C GLY A 31 1.54 13.33 8.40
N ILE A 32 1.13 13.41 7.15
CA ILE A 32 -0.14 14.04 6.73
C ILE A 32 -1.22 12.96 6.64
N THR A 33 -2.30 13.11 7.40
CA THR A 33 -3.47 12.23 7.29
C THR A 33 -4.19 12.46 5.97
N MET A 34 -4.31 11.40 5.19
CA MET A 34 -5.01 11.34 3.91
C MET A 34 -6.32 10.55 4.06
N PRO A 35 -7.36 10.87 3.27
CA PRO A 35 -8.50 9.98 3.14
C PRO A 35 -8.02 8.59 2.72
N CYS A 36 -8.48 7.53 3.40
CA CYS A 36 -8.14 6.17 2.99
C CYS A 36 -8.78 5.78 1.67
N GLN A 37 -9.90 6.40 1.35
CA GLN A 37 -10.61 6.16 0.12
C GLN A 37 -11.08 7.48 -0.45
N ASP A 38 -10.80 7.65 -1.74
CA ASP A 38 -11.27 8.74 -2.54
C ASP A 38 -12.22 8.16 -3.61
N PRO A 39 -13.44 8.71 -3.75
CA PRO A 39 -14.42 8.18 -4.68
C PRO A 39 -14.01 8.31 -6.16
N GLU A 40 -13.06 9.20 -6.47
CA GLU A 40 -12.57 9.42 -7.83
C GLU A 40 -11.20 8.78 -8.08
N LEU A 41 -10.38 8.65 -7.04
CA LEU A 41 -8.99 8.19 -7.16
C LEU A 41 -8.77 6.75 -6.68
N GLY A 42 -9.69 6.18 -5.90
CA GLY A 42 -9.60 4.82 -5.36
C GLY A 42 -9.07 4.76 -3.93
N TRP A 43 -8.24 3.76 -3.63
CA TRP A 43 -7.77 3.47 -2.27
C TRP A 43 -6.37 3.99 -2.02
N TRP A 44 -6.16 4.67 -0.91
CA TRP A 44 -4.83 5.14 -0.53
C TRP A 44 -3.89 3.96 -0.24
N SER A 45 -2.76 3.93 -0.92
CA SER A 45 -1.68 2.96 -0.68
C SER A 45 -0.51 3.67 0.00
N ASN A 46 -0.30 3.38 1.29
CA ASN A 46 0.82 3.94 2.06
C ASN A 46 2.19 3.53 1.48
N VAL A 47 2.30 2.31 0.97
CA VAL A 47 3.53 1.78 0.37
C VAL A 47 3.90 2.48 -0.95
N ARG A 48 2.91 2.95 -1.72
CA ARG A 48 3.12 3.67 -2.99
C ARG A 48 2.99 5.18 -2.86
N ASN A 49 2.46 5.67 -1.74
CA ASN A 49 2.16 7.08 -1.49
C ASN A 49 1.25 7.68 -2.58
N CYS A 50 0.22 6.93 -2.96
CA CYS A 50 -0.77 7.35 -3.95
C CYS A 50 -2.10 6.61 -3.77
N TYR A 51 -3.15 7.15 -4.38
CA TYR A 51 -4.40 6.43 -4.53
C TYR A 51 -4.29 5.42 -5.67
N VAL A 52 -4.75 4.21 -5.40
CA VAL A 52 -4.73 3.09 -6.33
C VAL A 52 -6.18 2.77 -6.70
N GLN A 53 -6.47 2.83 -7.99
CA GLN A 53 -7.75 2.39 -8.55
C GLN A 53 -7.52 1.40 -9.67
N LEU A 54 -8.54 0.58 -9.95
CA LEU A 54 -8.54 -0.27 -11.14
C LEU A 54 -8.53 0.61 -12.39
N SER A 55 -7.63 0.36 -13.33
CA SER A 55 -7.61 1.10 -14.60
C SER A 55 -8.86 0.77 -15.41
N ASP A 56 -9.62 1.81 -15.77
CA ASP A 56 -10.82 1.69 -16.63
C ASP A 56 -10.70 2.64 -17.85
N PRO A 57 -10.68 2.12 -19.09
CA PRO A 57 -10.75 0.70 -19.44
C PRO A 57 -9.42 -0.02 -19.18
N GLN A 58 -9.51 -1.31 -18.85
CA GLN A 58 -8.35 -2.18 -18.69
C GLN A 58 -7.56 -2.33 -20.01
N PRO A 59 -6.24 -2.05 -20.04
CA PRO A 59 -5.42 -2.30 -21.22
C PRO A 59 -5.55 -3.72 -21.78
N PRO A 60 -5.44 -3.91 -23.11
CA PRO A 60 -5.49 -5.23 -23.72
C PRO A 60 -4.36 -6.11 -23.18
N SER A 61 -4.60 -7.41 -23.02
CA SER A 61 -3.63 -8.37 -22.45
C SER A 61 -2.31 -8.49 -23.21
N SER A 62 -2.28 -8.02 -24.47
CA SER A 62 -1.07 -7.91 -25.29
C SER A 62 -0.21 -6.68 -24.99
N ALA A 63 -0.71 -5.73 -24.19
CA ALA A 63 0.02 -4.52 -23.85
C ALA A 63 1.25 -4.84 -22.98
N ALA A 64 2.35 -4.10 -23.19
CA ALA A 64 3.61 -4.32 -22.49
C ALA A 64 3.50 -4.20 -20.96
N ILE A 65 2.52 -3.43 -20.46
CA ILE A 65 2.23 -3.25 -19.02
C ILE A 65 1.96 -4.58 -18.30
N TRP A 66 1.41 -5.55 -19.01
CA TRP A 66 1.11 -6.88 -18.51
C TRP A 66 2.36 -7.74 -18.29
N GLY A 67 3.49 -7.43 -18.94
CA GLY A 67 4.74 -8.17 -18.79
C GLY A 67 4.61 -9.66 -19.13
N GLY A 68 3.71 -10.02 -20.06
CA GLY A 68 3.41 -11.40 -20.43
C GLY A 68 2.46 -12.13 -19.47
N ARG A 69 1.89 -11.43 -18.49
CA ARG A 69 0.89 -11.95 -17.55
C ARG A 69 -0.51 -11.60 -18.04
N THR A 70 -1.48 -12.46 -17.79
CA THR A 70 -2.90 -12.17 -18.09
C THR A 70 -3.81 -12.38 -16.89
N ASP A 71 -3.20 -12.64 -15.75
CA ASP A 71 -3.84 -12.79 -14.46
C ASP A 71 -3.83 -11.44 -13.72
N GLY A 72 -4.78 -11.21 -12.82
CA GLY A 72 -4.89 -9.95 -12.09
C GLY A 72 -5.41 -8.78 -12.92
N ALA A 73 -4.98 -7.57 -12.55
CA ALA A 73 -5.41 -6.34 -13.19
C ALA A 73 -4.36 -5.24 -13.22
N ILE A 74 -4.56 -4.25 -14.10
CA ILE A 74 -3.78 -3.02 -14.14
C ILE A 74 -4.48 -2.01 -13.24
N TYR A 75 -3.68 -1.35 -12.44
CA TYR A 75 -4.12 -0.33 -11.51
C TYR A 75 -3.43 1.00 -11.82
N ASP A 76 -4.17 2.08 -11.65
CA ASP A 76 -3.69 3.45 -11.77
C ASP A 76 -3.29 3.98 -10.39
N CYS A 77 -2.07 4.51 -10.31
CA CYS A 77 -1.57 5.22 -9.13
C CYS A 77 -1.72 6.73 -9.36
N ALA A 78 -2.63 7.38 -8.63
CA ALA A 78 -2.94 8.80 -8.76
C ALA A 78 -2.55 9.60 -7.52
N GLN A 79 -2.02 10.82 -7.73
CA GLN A 79 -1.75 11.74 -6.64
C GLN A 79 -3.03 12.36 -6.08
N PRO A 80 -3.07 12.66 -4.77
CA PRO A 80 -4.15 13.44 -4.20
C PRO A 80 -4.33 14.74 -4.96
N ARG A 81 -5.56 15.06 -5.34
CA ARG A 81 -5.85 16.35 -5.98
C ARG A 81 -5.61 17.46 -4.97
N SER A 82 -4.63 18.31 -5.25
CA SER A 82 -4.36 19.54 -4.49
C SER A 82 -4.53 20.72 -5.45
N GLY A 83 -5.75 21.25 -5.52
CA GLY A 83 -6.10 22.31 -6.47
C GLY A 83 -6.19 21.79 -7.92
N THR A 84 -5.58 22.52 -8.87
CA THR A 84 -5.52 22.13 -10.30
C THR A 84 -4.55 20.98 -10.57
N PHE A 85 -3.72 20.61 -9.60
CA PHE A 85 -2.70 19.58 -9.74
C PHE A 85 -3.17 18.25 -9.15
N GLY A 86 -3.14 17.20 -9.96
CA GLY A 86 -3.53 15.85 -9.58
C GLY A 86 -3.88 15.02 -10.80
N GLY A 87 -3.73 13.71 -10.71
CA GLY A 87 -3.96 12.79 -11.82
C GLY A 87 -3.18 11.48 -11.66
N VAL A 88 -3.41 10.56 -12.60
CA VAL A 88 -2.67 9.30 -12.69
C VAL A 88 -1.20 9.61 -12.98
N LEU A 89 -0.32 9.16 -12.10
CA LEU A 89 1.13 9.25 -12.28
C LEU A 89 1.64 8.13 -13.18
N TYR A 90 1.28 6.90 -12.84
CA TYR A 90 1.70 5.71 -13.54
C TYR A 90 0.69 4.60 -13.33
N THR A 91 0.71 3.65 -14.25
CA THR A 91 -0.08 2.43 -14.15
C THR A 91 0.84 1.27 -13.84
N PHE A 92 0.32 0.27 -13.16
CA PHE A 92 1.09 -0.92 -12.84
C PHE A 92 0.20 -2.15 -12.86
N TRP A 93 0.78 -3.26 -13.29
CA TRP A 93 0.14 -4.56 -13.14
C TRP A 93 0.26 -5.03 -11.69
N ASP A 94 -0.84 -5.55 -11.17
CA ASP A 94 -0.91 -6.26 -9.90
C ASP A 94 -1.78 -7.51 -10.04
N ALA A 95 -1.38 -8.60 -9.38
CA ALA A 95 -2.10 -9.87 -9.48
C ALA A 95 -3.52 -9.82 -8.87
N GLY A 96 -3.90 -8.73 -8.19
CA GLY A 96 -5.27 -8.50 -7.77
C GLY A 96 -5.77 -9.54 -6.78
N VAL A 97 -5.10 -9.68 -5.63
CA VAL A 97 -5.75 -10.22 -4.41
C VAL A 97 -6.46 -9.08 -3.70
N VAL A 98 -7.56 -8.59 -4.27
CA VAL A 98 -8.51 -7.74 -3.53
C VAL A 98 -9.94 -8.21 -3.75
N VAL A 99 -10.16 -9.50 -3.50
CA VAL A 99 -11.46 -10.05 -3.09
C VAL A 99 -11.25 -11.18 -2.07
N GLY A 100 -10.53 -10.85 -0.99
CA GLY A 100 -10.48 -11.63 0.26
C GLY A 100 -9.74 -12.99 0.21
N LEU A 101 -9.25 -13.41 1.39
CA LEU A 101 -8.95 -14.80 1.74
C LEU A 101 -7.63 -15.43 1.24
N ARG A 102 -6.53 -15.22 1.99
CA ARG A 102 -5.45 -16.20 2.23
C ARG A 102 -4.80 -15.86 3.59
N SER A 103 -4.70 -16.69 4.63
CA SER A 103 -5.20 -18.01 5.02
C SER A 103 -5.16 -18.05 6.55
#